data_AF-A0A151TV55-F1
#
_entry.id   AF-A0A151TV55-F1
#
_cell.length_a   1.000
_cell.length_b   1.000
_cell.length_c   1.000
_cell.angle_alpha   90.00
_cell.angle_beta   90.00
_cell.angle_gamma   90.00
#
_symmetry.space_group_name_H-M   'P 1'
#
loop_
_entity.id
_entity.type
_entity.pdbx_description
1 polymer ?
#
loop_
_entity_poly.entity_id
_entity_poly.type
_entity_poly.pdbx_seq_one_letter_code
_entity_poly.pdbx_strand_id
1 'polypeptide(L)'
;ILDRIPNKSNLIRRNVLSINVGLCVWCGFSEESTSHILFECYFSHRIWILCLGWCGFTSTLHVSCHDNFHQFVGLLNCSSLNHLIWSVIWMTIIWSLWLARNPCYFSE
;
A
#
# COMPACT_ATOMS: atom_id res chain seq x y z
N ILE A 1 -2.46 11.07 -8.42
CA ILE A 1 -1.04 10.63 -8.37
C ILE A 1 -0.91 9.09 -8.32
N LEU A 2 -1.78 8.38 -7.59
CA LEU A 2 -1.78 6.92 -7.43
C LEU A 2 -1.85 6.09 -8.74
N ASP A 3 -2.44 6.62 -9.81
CA ASP A 3 -2.57 5.92 -11.11
C ASP A 3 -1.35 6.05 -12.05
N ARG A 4 -0.26 6.68 -11.61
CA ARG A 4 0.99 6.70 -12.40
C ARG A 4 1.83 5.44 -12.20
N ILE A 5 1.52 4.66 -11.19
CA ILE A 5 2.25 3.45 -10.84
C ILE A 5 1.63 2.26 -11.61
N PRO A 6 2.43 1.41 -12.30
CA PRO A 6 1.89 0.32 -13.11
C PRO A 6 1.25 -0.79 -12.26
N ASN A 7 -0.08 -0.74 -12.12
CA ASN A 7 -0.92 -1.79 -11.51
C ASN A 7 -1.73 -2.54 -12.59
N LYS A 8 -2.34 -3.68 -12.26
CA LYS A 8 -3.14 -4.48 -13.22
C LYS A 8 -4.28 -3.69 -13.84
N SER A 9 -5.05 -2.92 -13.07
CA SER A 9 -6.13 -2.08 -13.62
C SER A 9 -5.61 -1.10 -14.69
N ASN A 10 -4.41 -0.54 -14.48
CA ASN A 10 -3.72 0.34 -15.43
C ASN A 10 -3.24 -0.40 -16.68
N LEU A 11 -2.80 -1.66 -16.54
CA LEU A 11 -2.37 -2.50 -17.65
C LEU A 11 -3.56 -3.03 -18.46
N ILE A 12 -4.66 -3.40 -17.81
CA ILE A 12 -5.94 -3.76 -18.43
C ILE A 12 -6.51 -2.57 -19.20
N ARG A 13 -6.52 -1.37 -18.58
CA ARG A 13 -6.93 -0.12 -19.26
C ARG A 13 -6.09 0.20 -20.50
N ARG A 14 -4.85 -0.29 -20.56
CA ARG A 14 -3.94 -0.15 -21.70
C ARG A 14 -3.96 -1.36 -22.64
N ASN A 15 -4.90 -2.31 -22.48
CA ASN A 15 -5.02 -3.55 -23.25
C ASN A 15 -3.77 -4.45 -23.22
N VAL A 16 -2.94 -4.38 -22.18
CA VAL A 16 -1.74 -5.20 -22.02
C VAL A 16 -2.06 -6.54 -21.32
N LEU A 17 -3.12 -6.59 -20.51
CA LEU A 17 -3.56 -7.76 -19.74
C LEU A 17 -5.04 -8.07 -19.98
N SER A 18 -5.40 -9.36 -20.04
CA SER A 18 -6.79 -9.83 -20.12
C SER A 18 -7.56 -9.53 -18.82
N ILE A 19 -8.82 -9.13 -18.95
CA ILE A 19 -9.74 -8.74 -17.85
C ILE A 19 -9.88 -9.82 -16.77
N ASN A 20 -9.74 -11.10 -17.13
CA ASN A 20 -9.80 -12.22 -16.18
C ASN A 20 -8.55 -12.35 -15.28
N VAL A 21 -7.51 -11.53 -15.49
CA VAL A 21 -6.24 -11.56 -14.73
C VAL A 21 -6.20 -10.45 -13.66
N GLY A 22 -7.26 -9.65 -13.50
CA GLY A 22 -7.28 -8.44 -12.68
C GLY A 22 -7.20 -8.62 -11.16
N LEU A 23 -7.26 -9.84 -10.62
CA LEU A 23 -7.30 -10.07 -9.17
C LEU A 23 -5.95 -9.79 -8.49
N CYS A 24 -6.00 -9.29 -7.26
CA CYS A 24 -4.83 -9.03 -6.42
C CYS A 24 -4.01 -10.30 -6.22
N VAL A 25 -2.70 -10.19 -6.43
CA VAL A 25 -1.79 -11.34 -6.29
C VAL A 25 -1.71 -11.91 -4.87
N TRP A 26 -1.99 -11.10 -3.85
CA TRP A 26 -1.94 -11.55 -2.47
C TRP A 26 -3.27 -12.09 -1.98
N CYS A 27 -4.38 -11.41 -2.27
CA CYS A 27 -5.68 -11.83 -1.74
C CYS A 27 -6.49 -12.71 -2.70
N GLY A 28 -6.35 -12.55 -4.01
CA GLY A 28 -7.14 -13.30 -5.00
C GLY A 28 -8.65 -13.00 -5.00
N PHE A 29 -9.15 -12.11 -4.14
CA PHE A 29 -10.60 -11.85 -3.99
C PHE A 29 -11.07 -10.51 -4.56
N SER A 30 -10.16 -9.54 -4.69
CA SER A 30 -10.50 -8.18 -5.13
C SER A 30 -9.65 -7.76 -6.33
N GLU A 31 -10.15 -6.84 -7.14
CA GLU A 31 -9.38 -6.27 -8.25
C GLU A 31 -8.12 -5.56 -7.72
N GLU A 32 -7.00 -5.80 -8.39
CA GLU A 32 -5.72 -5.23 -8.06
C GLU A 32 -5.61 -3.77 -8.52
N SER A 33 -5.90 -2.86 -7.60
CA SER A 33 -5.56 -1.44 -7.73
C SER A 33 -4.37 -1.06 -6.85
N THR A 34 -3.73 0.10 -7.10
CA THR A 34 -2.70 0.64 -6.21
C THR A 34 -3.24 0.82 -4.78
N SER A 35 -4.48 1.31 -4.64
CA SER A 35 -5.11 1.49 -3.32
C SER A 35 -5.26 0.15 -2.60
N HIS A 36 -5.71 -0.87 -3.34
CA HIS A 36 -5.88 -2.21 -2.79
C HIS A 36 -4.55 -2.82 -2.35
N ILE A 37 -3.53 -2.82 -3.23
CA ILE A 37 -2.20 -3.33 -2.91
C ILE A 37 -1.58 -2.60 -1.73
N LEU A 38 -1.75 -1.28 -1.60
CA LEU A 38 -1.03 -0.54 -0.58
C LEU A 38 -1.76 -0.46 0.75
N PHE A 39 -3.10 -0.48 0.77
CA PHE A 39 -3.87 -0.13 1.97
C PHE A 39 -5.04 -1.08 2.29
N GLU A 40 -5.77 -1.56 1.29
CA GLU A 40 -7.03 -2.27 1.52
C GLU A 40 -6.89 -3.80 1.57
N CYS A 41 -5.86 -4.34 0.91
CA CYS A 41 -5.61 -5.78 0.91
C CYS A 41 -5.28 -6.25 2.33
N TYR A 42 -5.88 -7.38 2.75
CA TYR A 42 -5.63 -7.93 4.09
C TYR A 42 -4.15 -8.19 4.34
N PHE A 43 -3.38 -8.56 3.31
CA PHE A 43 -1.95 -8.80 3.42
C PHE A 43 -1.23 -7.50 3.79
N SER A 44 -1.48 -6.44 3.03
CA SER A 44 -0.90 -5.12 3.22
C SER A 44 -1.29 -4.51 4.55
N HIS A 45 -2.56 -4.66 4.95
CA HIS A 45 -3.07 -4.21 6.24
C HIS A 45 -2.31 -4.85 7.40
N ARG A 46 -2.02 -6.16 7.34
CA ARG A 46 -1.19 -6.84 8.34
C ARG A 46 0.24 -6.28 8.40
N ILE A 47 0.84 -5.95 7.26
CA ILE A 47 2.18 -5.34 7.22
C ILE A 47 2.16 -3.96 7.89
N TRP A 48 1.16 -3.13 7.61
CA TRP A 48 0.98 -1.86 8.29
C TRP A 48 0.84 -2.03 9.81
N ILE A 49 0.00 -2.96 10.28
CA ILE A 49 -0.15 -3.21 11.72
C ILE A 49 1.18 -3.62 12.35
N LEU A 50 1.92 -4.53 11.72
CA LEU A 50 3.20 -5.02 12.24
C LEU A 50 4.24 -3.90 12.33
N CYS A 51 4.40 -3.11 11.27
CA CYS A 51 5.36 -2.01 11.24
C CYS A 51 5.01 -0.91 12.25
N LEU A 52 3.72 -0.54 12.36
CA LEU A 52 3.28 0.41 13.38
C LEU A 52 3.46 -0.13 14.80
N GLY A 53 3.23 -1.44 15.01
CA GLY A 53 3.50 -2.12 16.27
C GLY A 53 4.96 -2.05 16.69
N TRP A 54 5.91 -2.17 15.75
CA TRP A 54 7.35 -1.96 16.03
C TRP A 54 7.66 -0.53 16.46
N CYS A 55 6.88 0.44 16.00
CA CYS A 55 7.00 1.84 16.42
C CYS A 55 6.22 2.15 17.72
N GLY A 56 5.62 1.13 18.38
CA GLY A 56 4.90 1.28 19.64
C GLY A 56 3.42 1.66 19.50
N PHE A 57 2.84 1.56 18.31
CA PHE A 57 1.44 1.89 18.07
C PHE A 57 0.54 0.65 18.12
N THR A 58 -0.55 0.75 18.87
CA THR A 58 -1.58 -0.31 18.99
C THR A 58 -2.87 0.04 18.26
N SER A 59 -2.84 1.02 17.34
CA SER A 59 -4.05 1.57 16.71
C SER A 59 -4.65 0.65 15.64
N THR A 60 -5.97 0.72 15.50
CA THR A 60 -6.71 0.15 14.36
C THR A 60 -6.43 0.98 13.11
N LEU A 61 -5.79 0.37 12.10
CA LEU A 61 -5.57 0.99 10.80
C LEU A 61 -6.87 1.06 9.99
N HIS A 62 -7.18 2.24 9.46
CA HIS A 62 -8.26 2.42 8.50
C HIS A 62 -7.93 1.74 7.17
N VAL A 63 -8.95 1.16 6.54
CA VAL A 63 -8.84 0.40 5.29
C VAL A 63 -8.58 1.32 4.08
N SER A 64 -9.00 2.59 4.14
CA SER A 64 -8.85 3.53 3.01
C SER A 64 -7.48 4.22 2.99
N CYS A 65 -6.90 4.38 1.80
CA CYS A 65 -5.67 5.12 1.56
C CYS A 65 -5.72 6.55 2.10
N HIS A 66 -6.87 7.22 1.92
CA HIS A 66 -7.06 8.61 2.34
C HIS A 66 -7.04 8.71 3.86
N ASP A 67 -7.74 7.82 4.55
CA ASP A 67 -7.83 7.85 6.02
C ASP A 67 -6.54 7.35 6.67
N ASN A 68 -5.83 6.42 6.02
CA ASN A 68 -4.48 6.02 6.42
C ASN A 68 -3.53 7.22 6.35
N PHE A 69 -3.54 7.95 5.23
CA PHE A 69 -2.72 9.16 5.06
C PHE A 69 -3.08 10.24 6.09
N HIS A 70 -4.37 10.51 6.33
CA HIS A 70 -4.79 11.50 7.33
C HIS A 70 -4.47 11.09 8.76
N GLN A 71 -4.61 9.81 9.12
CA GLN A 71 -4.19 9.31 10.43
C GLN A 71 -2.68 9.51 10.62
N PHE A 72 -1.92 9.24 9.56
CA PHE A 72 -0.48 9.43 9.58
C PHE A 72 -0.11 10.92 9.69
N VAL A 73 -0.72 11.80 8.90
CA VAL A 73 -0.55 13.26 8.99
C VAL A 73 -1.03 13.82 10.33
N GLY A 74 -2.07 13.24 10.95
CA GLY A 74 -2.51 13.60 12.30
C GLY A 74 -1.46 13.25 13.37
N LEU A 75 -0.78 12.10 13.22
CA LEU A 75 0.37 11.72 14.07
C LEU A 75 1.59 12.64 13.83
N LEU A 76 1.70 13.24 12.64
CA LEU A 76 2.77 14.15 12.22
C LEU A 76 2.71 15.56 12.85
N ASN A 77 1.72 15.86 13.69
CA ASN A 77 1.62 17.16 14.41
C ASN A 77 2.66 17.38 15.52
N CYS A 78 3.66 16.50 15.62
CA CYS A 78 4.83 16.69 16.48
C CYS A 78 5.96 17.43 15.74
N SER A 79 7.05 17.73 16.46
CA SER A 79 8.25 18.41 15.95
C SER A 79 8.68 17.98 14.53
N SER A 80 9.33 18.87 13.78
CA SER A 80 9.80 18.63 12.40
C SER A 80 10.63 17.34 12.24
N LEU A 81 11.36 16.93 13.29
CA LEU A 81 12.09 15.66 13.33
C LEU A 81 11.15 14.44 13.34
N ASN A 82 10.11 14.46 14.18
CA ASN A 82 9.10 13.41 14.20
C ASN A 82 8.37 13.33 12.86
N HIS A 83 8.12 14.49 12.23
CA HIS A 83 7.52 14.51 10.90
C HIS A 83 8.40 13.77 9.87
N LEU A 84 9.70 14.01 9.88
CA LEU A 84 10.63 13.33 8.97
C LEU A 84 10.66 11.82 9.22
N ILE A 85 10.82 11.40 10.48
CA ILE A 85 10.90 9.97 10.86
C ILE A 85 9.67 9.23 10.37
N TRP A 86 8.49 9.78 10.63
CA TRP A 86 7.24 9.18 10.21
C TRP A 86 7.12 9.13 8.69
N SER A 87 7.38 10.23 7.97
CA SER A 87 7.36 10.22 6.50
C SER A 87 8.28 9.14 5.92
N VAL A 88 9.45 8.92 6.50
CA VAL A 88 10.38 7.85 6.08
C VAL A 88 9.75 6.49 6.31
N ILE A 89 9.22 6.21 7.50
CA ILE A 89 8.56 4.92 7.82
C ILE A 89 7.42 4.64 6.83
N TRP A 90 6.56 5.63 6.57
CA TRP A 90 5.44 5.51 5.64
C TRP A 90 5.90 5.16 4.22
N MET A 91 6.88 5.92 3.70
CA MET A 91 7.44 5.70 2.38
C MET A 91 8.14 4.34 2.28
N THR A 92 8.83 3.90 3.33
CA THR A 92 9.47 2.58 3.39
C THR A 92 8.44 1.47 3.29
N ILE A 93 7.34 1.52 4.06
CA ILE A 93 6.30 0.48 4.02
C ILE A 93 5.67 0.38 2.63
N ILE A 94 5.32 1.52 2.03
CA ILE A 94 4.76 1.56 0.68
C ILE A 94 5.73 1.01 -0.35
N TRP A 95 6.99 1.42 -0.28
CA TRP A 95 8.01 0.95 -1.19
C TRP A 95 8.25 -0.55 -1.06
N SER A 96 8.30 -1.08 0.16
CA SER A 96 8.47 -2.50 0.42
C SER A 96 7.31 -3.33 -0.10
N LEU A 97 6.06 -2.89 0.12
CA LEU A 97 4.87 -3.55 -0.45
C LEU A 97 4.92 -3.53 -1.98
N TRP A 98 5.24 -2.38 -2.57
CA TRP A 98 5.37 -2.24 -4.02
C TRP A 98 6.45 -3.17 -4.58
N LEU A 99 7.62 -3.20 -3.94
CA LEU A 99 8.76 -4.02 -4.35
C LEU A 99 8.43 -5.51 -4.25
N ALA A 100 7.76 -5.93 -3.17
CA ALA A 100 7.33 -7.32 -2.97
C ALA A 100 6.30 -7.79 -4.00
N ARG A 101 5.47 -6.87 -4.53
CA ARG A 101 4.51 -7.16 -5.59
C ARG A 101 5.19 -7.43 -6.94
N ASN A 102 6.30 -6.74 -7.25
CA ASN A 102 6.92 -6.79 -8.59
C ASN A 102 7.38 -8.20 -9.02
N PRO A 103 8.09 -9.00 -8.19
CA PRO A 103 8.49 -10.35 -8.55
C PRO A 103 7.32 -11.24 -8.95
N CYS A 104 6.13 -11.08 -8.35
CA CYS A 104 4.97 -11.89 -8.69
C CYS A 104 4.45 -11.72 -10.13
N TYR A 105 4.99 -10.75 -10.87
CA TYR A 105 4.62 -10.45 -12.26
C TYR A 105 5.79 -10.54 -13.24
N PHE A 106 7.01 -10.38 -12.75
CA PHE A 106 8.22 -10.33 -13.58
C PHE A 106 9.16 -11.51 -13.32
N SER A 107 8.77 -12.50 -12.50
CA SER A 107 9.51 -13.74 -12.36
C SER A 107 9.19 -14.68 -13.53
N GLU A 108 9.99 -14.59 -14.58
CA GLU A 108 10.31 -15.69 -15.50
C GLU A 108 11.54 -16.45 -14.98
#